data_AF-A0A5D4RIV9-F1
#
_entry.id   AF-A0A5D4RIV9-F1
#
_cell.length_a   1.000
_cell.length_b   1.000
_cell.length_c   1.000
_cell.angle_alpha   90.00
_cell.angle_beta   90.00
_cell.angle_gamma   90.00
#
_symmetry.space_group_name_H-M   'P 1'
#
loop_
_entity.id
_entity.type
_entity.pdbx_description
1 polymer ?
#
loop_
_entity_poly.entity_id
_entity_poly.type
_entity_poly.pdbx_seq_one_letter_code
_entity_poly.pdbx_strand_id
1 'polypeptide(L)'
;MSKLTKIFISHSSRDAHLARSLMDMLQTQFNLHRSNFFLTSDDELKIGEDWIETIRSGLEEASIVLPLITPNFLESQFCLCELGASWVNKTGLVPVIIPPLNHNALENTPYSTWLQTITLNSIDDLSRLAQAMIDREIGEVNIPRFNTRAKTFFNELLIPYMNEMKDRPIVTAATVKSLMKELEEYKQALESSEKEVEEYRKENQALRSMKDAEEIKEFDYKSMDEWENFEEKTNELQMLLRKLPRLVPSVIFQTYKESRERSGSGGFYSPTEQADLKRLENEGYIIWDDGWVPNDDHPRIIKIQQAIKELQYFMDDIEDDKTTTRFEEEYEDIMFDLIYSPFWEKVLGVSIYHSGS
;
A
#
# COMPACT_ATOMS: atom_id res chain seq x y z
N MET A 1 -7.18 -29.20 -62.69
CA MET A 1 -8.11 -28.75 -61.63
C MET A 1 -7.51 -27.49 -61.04
N SER A 2 -8.23 -26.36 -61.03
CA SER A 2 -7.78 -25.20 -60.27
C SER A 2 -7.72 -25.61 -58.79
N LYS A 3 -6.62 -25.30 -58.11
CA LYS A 3 -6.48 -25.56 -56.68
C LYS A 3 -7.58 -24.78 -55.96
N LEU A 4 -8.37 -25.45 -55.12
CA LEU A 4 -9.44 -24.80 -54.38
C LEU A 4 -8.81 -23.81 -53.38
N THR A 5 -9.06 -22.52 -53.56
CA THR A 5 -8.48 -21.48 -52.70
C THR A 5 -9.12 -21.55 -51.30
N LYS A 6 -8.32 -21.83 -50.28
CA LYS A 6 -8.76 -21.91 -48.88
C LYS A 6 -8.31 -20.67 -48.11
N ILE A 7 -9.19 -20.10 -47.32
CA ILE A 7 -8.99 -18.94 -46.45
C ILE A 7 -9.20 -19.39 -45.02
N PHE A 8 -8.16 -19.31 -44.21
CA PHE A 8 -8.21 -19.66 -42.80
C PHE A 8 -8.37 -18.39 -41.96
N ILE A 9 -9.40 -18.30 -41.13
CA ILE A 9 -9.63 -17.16 -40.24
C ILE A 9 -9.54 -17.64 -38.79
N SER A 10 -8.38 -17.42 -38.17
CA SER A 10 -8.17 -17.66 -36.73
C SER A 10 -8.69 -16.47 -35.94
N HIS A 11 -9.55 -16.73 -34.96
CA HIS A 11 -10.13 -15.68 -34.12
C HIS A 11 -10.53 -16.24 -32.75
N SER A 12 -10.71 -15.34 -31.77
CA SER A 12 -11.30 -15.70 -30.48
C SER A 12 -12.76 -16.06 -30.64
N SER A 13 -13.25 -17.09 -29.95
CA SER A 13 -14.69 -17.43 -29.92
C SER A 13 -15.55 -16.25 -29.44
N ARG A 14 -14.99 -15.37 -28.61
CA ARG A 14 -15.63 -14.12 -28.15
C ARG A 14 -15.80 -13.08 -29.27
N ASP A 15 -15.07 -13.22 -30.37
CA ASP A 15 -15.14 -12.34 -31.54
C ASP A 15 -15.80 -13.03 -32.75
N ALA A 16 -16.53 -14.13 -32.54
CA ALA A 16 -17.13 -14.91 -33.63
C ALA A 16 -18.05 -14.08 -34.54
N HIS A 17 -18.79 -13.11 -33.98
CA HIS A 17 -19.63 -12.20 -34.76
C HIS A 17 -18.81 -11.33 -35.73
N LEU A 18 -17.69 -10.78 -35.25
CA LEU A 18 -16.77 -9.99 -36.07
C LEU A 18 -16.15 -10.84 -37.18
N ALA A 19 -15.66 -12.03 -36.83
CA ALA A 19 -15.04 -12.95 -37.79
C ALA A 19 -16.01 -13.45 -38.87
N ARG A 20 -17.24 -13.81 -38.48
CA ARG A 20 -18.30 -14.23 -39.42
C ARG A 20 -18.70 -13.09 -40.35
N SER A 21 -18.83 -11.87 -39.82
CA SER A 21 -19.19 -10.71 -40.64
C SER A 21 -18.09 -10.35 -41.65
N LEU A 22 -16.82 -10.48 -41.25
CA LEU A 22 -15.69 -10.32 -42.16
C LEU A 22 -15.72 -11.41 -43.24
N MET A 23 -15.92 -12.67 -42.85
CA MET A 23 -16.06 -13.79 -43.78
C MET A 23 -17.20 -13.55 -44.77
N ASP A 24 -18.39 -13.16 -44.33
CA ASP A 24 -19.54 -12.89 -45.20
C ASP A 24 -19.25 -11.76 -46.19
N MET A 25 -18.57 -10.70 -45.74
CA MET A 25 -18.13 -9.62 -46.63
C MET A 25 -17.15 -10.16 -47.67
N LEU A 26 -16.08 -10.86 -47.26
CA LEU A 26 -15.10 -11.41 -48.19
C LEU A 26 -15.74 -12.41 -49.16
N GLN A 27 -16.59 -13.30 -48.66
CA GLN A 27 -17.31 -14.29 -49.45
C GLN A 27 -18.13 -13.63 -50.56
N THR A 28 -18.95 -12.64 -50.21
CA THR A 28 -19.82 -11.96 -51.16
C THR A 28 -19.08 -11.06 -52.14
N GLN A 29 -17.99 -10.42 -51.71
CA GLN A 29 -17.26 -9.46 -52.55
C GLN A 29 -16.22 -10.11 -53.47
N PHE A 30 -15.66 -11.26 -53.08
CA PHE A 30 -14.67 -12.01 -53.87
C PHE A 30 -15.27 -13.17 -54.68
N ASN A 31 -16.60 -13.27 -54.73
CA ASN A 31 -17.32 -14.35 -55.41
C ASN A 31 -16.86 -15.75 -54.94
N LEU A 32 -16.70 -15.91 -53.63
CA LEU A 32 -16.28 -17.17 -53.00
C LEU A 32 -17.50 -17.90 -52.43
N HIS A 33 -17.30 -19.18 -52.13
CA HIS A 33 -18.28 -20.01 -51.43
C HIS A 33 -17.87 -20.24 -49.99
N ARG A 34 -18.83 -20.63 -49.15
CA ARG A 34 -18.58 -20.96 -47.74
C ARG A 34 -17.49 -22.03 -47.56
N SER A 35 -17.40 -22.98 -48.50
CA SER A 35 -16.39 -24.03 -48.54
C SER A 35 -14.96 -23.53 -48.77
N ASN A 36 -14.78 -22.27 -49.19
CA ASN A 36 -13.47 -21.63 -49.27
C ASN A 36 -12.97 -21.18 -47.89
N PHE A 37 -13.83 -21.07 -46.88
CA PHE A 37 -13.46 -20.54 -45.57
C PHE A 37 -13.37 -21.65 -44.51
N PHE A 38 -12.39 -21.52 -43.63
CA PHE A 38 -12.29 -22.28 -42.39
C PHE A 38 -12.20 -21.27 -41.24
N LEU A 39 -13.19 -21.25 -40.34
CA LEU A 39 -13.17 -20.44 -39.13
C LEU A 39 -12.92 -21.35 -37.93
N THR A 40 -12.07 -20.90 -37.02
CA THR A 40 -11.68 -21.68 -35.83
C THR A 40 -12.80 -21.81 -34.79
N SER A 41 -13.92 -21.11 -34.97
CA SER A 41 -15.14 -21.21 -34.18
C SER A 41 -16.28 -21.93 -34.89
N ASP A 42 -16.05 -22.47 -36.10
CA ASP A 42 -17.07 -23.28 -36.75
C ASP A 42 -17.28 -24.56 -35.95
N ASP A 43 -18.55 -24.91 -35.73
CA ASP A 43 -18.99 -26.18 -35.12
C ASP A 43 -18.57 -27.43 -35.94
N GLU A 44 -17.76 -27.26 -36.98
CA GLU A 44 -17.18 -28.32 -37.81
C GLU A 44 -16.07 -29.12 -37.10
N LEU A 45 -15.60 -28.66 -35.92
CA LEU A 45 -14.77 -29.47 -35.02
C LEU A 45 -15.65 -30.52 -34.33
N LYS A 46 -15.90 -31.65 -35.02
CA LYS A 46 -16.65 -32.77 -34.48
C LYS A 46 -15.95 -33.33 -33.24
N ILE A 47 -16.72 -33.51 -32.17
CA ILE A 47 -16.27 -34.17 -30.94
C ILE A 47 -15.77 -35.59 -31.29
N GLY A 48 -14.47 -35.84 -31.10
CA GLY A 48 -13.84 -37.15 -31.33
C GLY A 48 -12.90 -37.24 -32.55
N GLU A 49 -12.81 -36.21 -33.38
CA GLU A 49 -11.74 -36.08 -34.39
C GLU A 49 -10.48 -35.47 -33.75
N ASP A 50 -9.29 -35.76 -34.30
CA ASP A 50 -8.05 -35.12 -33.90
C ASP A 50 -8.07 -33.66 -34.38
N TRP A 51 -8.70 -32.82 -33.57
CA TRP A 51 -8.93 -31.40 -33.83
C TRP A 51 -7.62 -30.64 -34.14
N ILE A 52 -6.49 -31.08 -33.56
CA ILE A 52 -5.17 -30.49 -33.80
C ILE A 52 -4.76 -30.74 -35.25
N GLU A 53 -4.94 -31.98 -35.73
CA GLU A 53 -4.66 -32.36 -37.11
C GLU A 53 -5.58 -31.66 -38.11
N THR A 54 -6.85 -31.46 -37.77
CA THR A 54 -7.78 -30.68 -38.62
C THR A 54 -7.33 -29.22 -38.77
N ILE A 55 -6.94 -28.58 -37.66
CA ILE A 55 -6.41 -27.20 -37.69
C ILE A 55 -5.09 -27.13 -38.46
N ARG A 56 -4.17 -28.06 -38.20
CA ARG A 56 -2.88 -28.15 -38.90
C ARG A 56 -3.08 -28.29 -40.40
N SER A 57 -3.96 -29.21 -40.82
CA SER A 57 -4.29 -29.43 -42.23
C SER A 57 -4.94 -28.19 -42.86
N GLY A 58 -5.87 -27.55 -42.14
CA GLY A 58 -6.48 -26.28 -42.58
C GLY A 58 -5.47 -25.16 -42.78
N LEU A 59 -4.48 -25.03 -41.89
CA LEU A 59 -3.38 -24.06 -42.00
C LEU A 59 -2.45 -24.38 -43.19
N GLU A 60 -2.14 -25.65 -43.43
CA GLU A 60 -1.29 -26.09 -44.55
C GLU A 60 -1.95 -25.91 -45.92
N GLU A 61 -3.26 -26.16 -46.02
CA GLU A 61 -4.02 -26.05 -47.25
C GLU A 61 -4.40 -24.61 -47.61
N ALA A 62 -4.39 -23.70 -46.63
CA ALA A 62 -4.80 -22.32 -46.81
C ALA A 62 -3.89 -21.54 -47.78
N SER A 63 -4.50 -20.85 -48.73
CA SER A 63 -3.82 -19.85 -49.57
C SER A 63 -3.53 -18.56 -48.80
N ILE A 64 -4.35 -18.26 -47.78
CA ILE A 64 -4.15 -17.13 -46.87
C ILE A 64 -4.64 -17.50 -45.47
N VAL A 65 -3.87 -17.10 -44.45
CA VAL A 65 -4.19 -17.28 -43.03
C VAL A 65 -4.34 -15.90 -42.41
N LEU A 66 -5.55 -15.61 -41.92
CA LEU A 66 -5.97 -14.33 -41.37
C LEU A 66 -6.26 -14.47 -39.86
N PRO A 67 -5.23 -14.45 -38.99
CA PRO A 67 -5.47 -14.33 -37.57
C PRO A 67 -5.98 -12.91 -37.26
N LEU A 68 -7.16 -12.82 -36.67
CA LEU A 68 -7.79 -11.58 -36.23
C LEU A 68 -7.28 -11.23 -34.83
N ILE A 69 -6.25 -10.41 -34.76
CA ILE A 69 -5.58 -10.03 -33.53
C ILE A 69 -6.41 -8.95 -32.82
N THR A 70 -7.18 -9.38 -31.82
CA THR A 70 -7.99 -8.56 -30.92
C THR A 70 -7.50 -8.72 -29.47
N PRO A 71 -7.95 -7.89 -28.51
CA PRO A 71 -7.68 -8.16 -27.09
C PRO A 71 -8.14 -9.55 -26.63
N ASN A 72 -9.30 -10.00 -27.09
CA ASN A 72 -9.84 -11.34 -26.78
C ASN A 72 -9.02 -12.47 -27.43
N PHE A 73 -8.37 -12.22 -28.57
CA PHE A 73 -7.45 -13.15 -29.22
C PHE A 73 -6.20 -13.35 -28.37
N LEU A 74 -5.59 -12.25 -27.91
CA LEU A 74 -4.34 -12.29 -27.12
C LEU A 74 -4.54 -12.93 -25.73
N GLU A 75 -5.75 -12.92 -25.18
CA GLU A 75 -6.10 -13.63 -23.94
C GLU A 75 -6.45 -15.10 -24.15
N SER A 76 -6.76 -15.51 -25.39
CA SER A 76 -7.13 -16.88 -25.71
C SER A 76 -5.88 -17.73 -25.89
N GLN A 77 -5.61 -18.61 -24.92
CA GLN A 77 -4.52 -19.59 -25.01
C GLN A 77 -4.60 -20.40 -26.31
N PHE A 78 -5.81 -20.77 -26.72
CA PHE A 78 -6.05 -21.52 -27.94
C PHE A 78 -5.63 -20.72 -29.19
N CYS A 79 -6.06 -19.46 -29.30
CA CYS A 79 -5.68 -18.61 -30.43
C CYS A 79 -4.18 -18.36 -30.50
N LEU A 80 -3.52 -18.21 -29.35
CA LEU A 80 -2.07 -18.09 -29.29
C LEU A 80 -1.36 -19.38 -29.75
N CYS A 81 -1.89 -20.56 -29.40
CA CYS A 81 -1.40 -21.83 -29.92
C CYS A 81 -1.58 -21.94 -31.44
N GLU A 82 -2.74 -21.58 -31.98
CA GLU A 82 -3.00 -21.57 -33.44
C GLU A 82 -2.10 -20.59 -34.18
N LEU A 83 -1.91 -19.40 -33.61
CA LEU A 83 -0.96 -18.43 -34.12
C LEU A 83 0.42 -19.10 -34.17
N GLY A 84 0.91 -19.68 -33.07
CA GLY A 84 2.16 -20.47 -33.06
C GLY A 84 2.22 -21.64 -34.06
N ALA A 85 1.10 -22.28 -34.40
CA ALA A 85 1.06 -23.33 -35.42
C ALA A 85 1.09 -22.78 -36.86
N SER A 86 0.63 -21.55 -37.10
CA SER A 86 0.63 -20.91 -38.42
C SER A 86 2.03 -20.73 -39.04
N TRP A 87 3.10 -20.98 -38.26
CA TRP A 87 4.48 -21.04 -38.74
C TRP A 87 4.71 -22.04 -39.86
N VAL A 88 3.86 -23.06 -39.97
CA VAL A 88 3.96 -24.08 -41.02
C VAL A 88 3.63 -23.49 -42.40
N ASN A 89 2.84 -22.41 -42.48
CA ASN A 89 2.49 -21.71 -43.72
C ASN A 89 2.86 -20.22 -43.66
N LYS A 90 4.18 -19.94 -43.52
CA LYS A 90 4.69 -18.56 -43.38
C LYS A 90 4.33 -17.64 -44.55
N THR A 91 4.18 -18.17 -45.76
CA THR A 91 3.92 -17.39 -46.97
C THR A 91 2.46 -16.92 -47.08
N GLY A 92 1.52 -17.68 -46.49
CA GLY A 92 0.10 -17.34 -46.46
C GLY A 92 -0.33 -16.44 -45.30
N LEU A 93 0.53 -16.24 -44.29
CA LEU A 93 0.17 -15.55 -43.05
C LEU A 93 0.04 -14.03 -43.25
N VAL A 94 -1.16 -13.49 -43.01
CA VAL A 94 -1.48 -12.07 -43.04
C VAL A 94 -2.24 -11.70 -41.76
N PRO A 95 -1.53 -11.35 -40.67
CA PRO A 95 -2.18 -10.97 -39.43
C PRO A 95 -2.98 -9.68 -39.57
N VAL A 96 -4.21 -9.70 -39.10
CA VAL A 96 -5.13 -8.57 -39.15
C VAL A 96 -5.34 -8.04 -37.73
N ILE A 97 -4.72 -6.91 -37.41
CA ILE A 97 -4.82 -6.27 -36.10
C ILE A 97 -6.07 -5.40 -36.05
N ILE A 98 -6.91 -5.65 -35.05
CA ILE A 98 -8.16 -4.93 -34.82
C ILE A 98 -7.96 -3.93 -33.68
N PRO A 99 -8.27 -2.63 -33.86
CA PRO A 99 -8.11 -1.66 -32.79
C PRO A 99 -9.00 -1.98 -31.57
N PRO A 100 -8.66 -1.51 -30.35
CA PRO A 100 -7.66 -0.49 -30.02
C PRO A 100 -6.20 -0.96 -30.03
N LEU A 101 -5.94 -2.22 -30.38
CA LEU A 101 -4.59 -2.69 -30.63
C LEU A 101 -3.94 -1.95 -31.80
N ASN A 102 -2.61 -1.89 -31.79
CA ASN A 102 -1.81 -1.31 -32.86
C ASN A 102 -0.75 -2.32 -33.31
N HIS A 103 0.10 -1.93 -34.26
CA HIS A 103 1.17 -2.79 -34.79
C HIS A 103 2.07 -3.44 -33.72
N ASN A 104 2.17 -2.87 -32.52
CA ASN A 104 2.96 -3.40 -31.41
C ASN A 104 2.31 -4.59 -30.71
N ALA A 105 1.06 -4.92 -31.02
CA ALA A 105 0.34 -6.04 -30.40
C ALA A 105 1.06 -7.39 -30.50
N LEU A 106 1.94 -7.53 -31.50
CA LEU A 106 2.74 -8.72 -31.74
C LEU A 106 4.24 -8.53 -31.46
N GLU A 107 4.68 -7.40 -30.87
CA GLU A 107 6.10 -7.10 -30.64
C GLU A 107 6.82 -8.15 -29.80
N ASN A 108 6.14 -8.72 -28.80
CA ASN A 108 6.69 -9.75 -27.92
C ASN A 108 6.48 -11.17 -28.45
N THR A 109 6.04 -11.30 -29.69
CA THR A 109 5.90 -12.58 -30.37
C THR A 109 6.98 -12.72 -31.43
N PRO A 110 7.27 -13.94 -31.91
CA PRO A 110 8.23 -14.13 -33.00
C PRO A 110 7.84 -13.48 -34.34
N TYR A 111 6.74 -12.74 -34.39
CA TYR A 111 6.21 -12.05 -35.55
C TYR A 111 6.60 -10.58 -35.64
N SER A 112 7.32 -10.05 -34.65
CA SER A 112 7.69 -8.64 -34.55
C SER A 112 8.62 -8.11 -35.65
N THR A 113 9.38 -8.99 -36.32
CA THR A 113 10.49 -8.56 -37.20
C THR A 113 10.26 -8.79 -38.69
N TRP A 114 9.33 -9.67 -39.09
CA TRP A 114 9.27 -10.18 -40.48
C TRP A 114 7.89 -10.25 -41.13
N LEU A 115 6.82 -9.84 -40.44
CA LEU A 115 5.46 -9.97 -40.96
C LEU A 115 4.88 -8.65 -41.42
N GLN A 116 4.29 -8.68 -42.61
CA GLN A 116 3.34 -7.65 -43.02
C GLN A 116 2.03 -7.87 -42.26
N THR A 117 1.78 -7.04 -41.26
CA THR A 117 0.50 -6.97 -40.56
C THR A 117 -0.38 -5.90 -41.19
N ILE A 118 -1.69 -6.13 -41.23
CA ILE A 118 -2.68 -5.11 -41.60
C ILE A 118 -3.38 -4.66 -40.32
N THR A 119 -3.26 -3.39 -39.95
CA THR A 119 -4.07 -2.83 -38.83
C THR A 119 -5.29 -2.14 -39.42
N LEU A 120 -6.50 -2.57 -39.05
CA LEU A 120 -7.75 -2.03 -39.58
C LEU A 120 -8.18 -0.73 -38.88
N ASN A 121 -7.36 0.32 -39.03
CA ASN A 121 -7.65 1.65 -38.45
C ASN A 121 -8.55 2.50 -39.35
N SER A 122 -8.66 2.16 -40.63
CA SER A 122 -9.41 2.92 -41.62
C SER A 122 -10.04 2.01 -42.68
N ILE A 123 -10.95 2.58 -43.46
CA ILE A 123 -11.54 1.90 -44.63
C ILE A 123 -10.45 1.56 -45.68
N ASP A 124 -9.40 2.38 -45.78
CA ASP A 124 -8.29 2.13 -46.71
C ASP A 124 -7.49 0.88 -46.32
N ASP A 125 -7.44 0.54 -45.03
CA ASP A 125 -6.78 -0.69 -44.57
C ASP A 125 -7.55 -1.95 -44.96
N LEU A 126 -8.88 -1.89 -45.05
CA LEU A 126 -9.69 -2.97 -45.64
C LEU A 126 -9.38 -3.14 -47.13
N SER A 127 -9.07 -2.04 -47.83
CA SER A 127 -8.63 -2.10 -49.23
C SER A 127 -7.26 -2.77 -49.37
N ARG A 128 -6.36 -2.58 -48.39
CA ARG A 128 -5.08 -3.31 -48.32
C ARG A 128 -5.28 -4.81 -48.12
N LEU A 129 -6.26 -5.21 -47.28
CA LEU A 129 -6.63 -6.62 -47.12
C LEU A 129 -7.15 -7.19 -48.45
N ALA A 130 -8.00 -6.44 -49.16
CA ALA A 130 -8.46 -6.85 -50.49
C ALA A 130 -7.31 -6.98 -51.49
N GLN A 131 -6.36 -6.04 -51.49
CA GLN A 131 -5.18 -6.11 -52.34
C GLN A 131 -4.33 -7.35 -52.02
N ALA A 132 -4.12 -7.65 -50.73
CA ALA A 132 -3.40 -8.83 -50.30
C ALA A 132 -4.05 -10.15 -50.76
N MET A 133 -5.37 -10.18 -50.90
CA MET A 133 -6.11 -11.30 -51.48
C MET A 133 -5.97 -11.35 -53.02
N ILE A 134 -6.07 -10.21 -53.70
CA ILE A 134 -5.86 -10.11 -55.16
C ILE A 134 -4.46 -10.57 -55.56
N ASP A 135 -3.43 -10.11 -54.85
CA ASP A 135 -2.02 -10.45 -55.11
C ASP A 135 -1.75 -11.96 -54.94
N ARG A 136 -2.64 -12.67 -54.23
CA ARG A 136 -2.60 -14.11 -54.01
C ARG A 136 -3.57 -14.89 -54.91
N GLU A 137 -4.14 -14.22 -55.91
CA GLU A 137 -5.10 -14.80 -56.87
C GLU A 137 -6.33 -15.42 -56.18
N ILE A 138 -6.78 -14.79 -55.09
CA ILE A 138 -7.92 -15.26 -54.30
C ILE A 138 -9.21 -14.63 -54.83
N GLY A 139 -10.01 -15.41 -55.55
CA GLY A 139 -11.34 -15.01 -56.01
C GLY A 139 -11.33 -13.85 -57.03
N GLU A 140 -12.52 -13.34 -57.33
CA GLU A 140 -12.71 -12.20 -58.24
C GLU A 140 -13.48 -11.09 -57.53
N VAL A 141 -12.97 -9.87 -57.56
CA VAL A 141 -13.53 -8.75 -56.80
C VAL A 141 -13.81 -7.52 -57.68
N ASN A 142 -14.96 -6.90 -57.45
CA ASN A 142 -15.26 -5.58 -57.96
C ASN A 142 -14.88 -4.52 -56.91
N ILE A 143 -13.75 -3.84 -57.10
CA ILE A 143 -13.20 -2.89 -56.12
C ILE A 143 -14.21 -1.80 -55.68
N PRO A 144 -14.94 -1.11 -56.60
CA PRO A 144 -15.95 -0.13 -56.18
C PRO A 144 -17.03 -0.70 -55.25
N ARG A 145 -17.54 -1.91 -55.54
CA ARG A 145 -18.54 -2.59 -54.71
C ARG A 145 -17.94 -3.02 -53.36
N PHE A 146 -16.72 -3.57 -53.39
CA PHE A 146 -15.98 -3.92 -52.19
C PHE A 146 -15.82 -2.71 -51.26
N ASN A 147 -15.38 -1.56 -51.80
CA ASN A 147 -15.19 -0.34 -51.01
C ASN A 147 -16.49 0.13 -50.34
N THR A 148 -17.64 -0.06 -51.00
CA THR A 148 -18.95 0.27 -50.41
C THR A 148 -19.26 -0.64 -49.23
N ARG A 149 -19.02 -1.96 -49.37
CA ARG A 149 -19.29 -2.92 -48.30
C ARG A 149 -18.28 -2.82 -47.16
N ALA A 150 -17.02 -2.51 -47.46
CA ALA A 150 -15.96 -2.24 -46.50
C ALA A 150 -16.30 -1.04 -45.61
N LYS A 151 -16.91 0.03 -46.18
CA LYS A 151 -17.43 1.16 -45.41
C LYS A 151 -18.50 0.74 -44.41
N THR A 152 -19.47 -0.08 -44.84
CA THR A 152 -20.50 -0.62 -43.96
C THR A 152 -19.89 -1.44 -42.83
N PHE A 153 -19.02 -2.41 -43.16
CA PHE A 153 -18.33 -3.23 -42.16
C PHE A 153 -17.53 -2.39 -41.16
N PHE A 154 -16.79 -1.40 -41.65
CA PHE A 154 -16.01 -0.52 -40.78
C PHE A 154 -16.89 0.29 -39.82
N ASN A 155 -17.91 0.95 -40.34
CA ASN A 155 -18.74 1.86 -39.54
C ASN A 155 -19.70 1.12 -38.60
N GLU A 156 -20.29 0.02 -39.05
CA GLU A 156 -21.35 -0.68 -38.29
C GLU A 156 -20.82 -1.79 -37.39
N LEU A 157 -19.59 -2.29 -37.62
CA LEU A 157 -19.02 -3.38 -36.82
C LEU A 157 -17.69 -3.01 -36.17
N LEU A 158 -16.71 -2.49 -36.92
CA LEU A 158 -15.41 -2.18 -36.34
C LEU A 158 -15.49 -1.02 -35.35
N ILE A 159 -16.17 0.09 -35.69
CA ILE A 159 -16.29 1.23 -34.75
C ILE A 159 -16.95 0.82 -33.42
N PRO A 160 -18.11 0.14 -33.40
CA PRO A 160 -18.71 -0.33 -32.15
C PRO A 160 -17.80 -1.27 -31.36
N TYR A 161 -17.17 -2.24 -32.04
CA TYR A 161 -16.24 -3.18 -31.41
C TYR A 161 -15.03 -2.46 -30.78
N MET A 162 -14.46 -1.47 -31.49
CA MET A 162 -13.34 -0.67 -31.00
C MET A 162 -13.71 0.12 -29.74
N ASN A 163 -14.92 0.66 -29.67
CA ASN A 163 -15.39 1.39 -28.50
C ASN A 163 -15.59 0.44 -27.31
N GLU A 164 -16.23 -0.72 -27.52
CA GLU A 164 -16.40 -1.75 -26.50
C GLU A 164 -15.05 -2.21 -25.92
N MET A 165 -14.06 -2.45 -26.78
CA MET A 165 -12.75 -2.92 -26.36
C MET A 165 -11.87 -1.84 -25.72
N LYS A 166 -12.09 -0.54 -26.03
CA LYS A 166 -11.39 0.58 -25.36
C LYS A 166 -11.79 0.72 -23.91
N ASP A 167 -13.08 0.53 -23.61
CA ASP A 167 -13.63 0.69 -22.26
C ASP A 167 -13.42 -0.56 -21.40
N ARG A 168 -12.86 -1.62 -21.97
CA ARG A 168 -12.63 -2.87 -21.28
C ARG A 168 -11.48 -2.75 -20.26
N PRO A 169 -11.68 -3.12 -18.99
CA PRO A 169 -10.61 -3.11 -18.00
C PRO A 169 -9.58 -4.19 -18.33
N ILE A 170 -8.32 -3.78 -18.51
CA ILE A 170 -7.20 -4.70 -18.69
C ILE A 170 -6.77 -5.19 -17.30
N VAL A 171 -7.07 -6.45 -17.00
CA VAL A 171 -6.67 -7.08 -15.74
C VAL A 171 -5.29 -7.70 -15.93
N THR A 172 -4.25 -7.03 -15.42
CA THR A 172 -2.89 -7.57 -15.39
C THR A 172 -2.55 -8.14 -14.01
N ALA A 173 -1.56 -9.02 -13.93
CA ALA A 173 -1.06 -9.50 -12.64
C ALA A 173 -0.58 -8.36 -11.73
N ALA A 174 0.00 -7.30 -12.32
CA ALA A 174 0.40 -6.09 -11.60
C ALA A 174 -0.82 -5.32 -11.05
N THR A 175 -1.86 -5.16 -11.86
CA THR A 175 -3.13 -4.55 -11.45
C THR A 175 -3.77 -5.32 -10.30
N VAL A 176 -3.83 -6.65 -10.40
CA VAL A 176 -4.37 -7.53 -9.35
C VAL A 176 -3.56 -7.37 -8.06
N LYS A 177 -2.23 -7.36 -8.14
CA LYS A 177 -1.35 -7.16 -6.97
C LYS A 177 -1.58 -5.80 -6.30
N SER A 178 -1.76 -4.72 -7.07
CA SER A 178 -2.07 -3.39 -6.54
C SER A 178 -3.41 -3.39 -5.82
N LEU A 179 -4.46 -3.92 -6.46
CA LEU A 179 -5.80 -3.99 -5.89
C LEU A 179 -5.84 -4.81 -4.59
N MET A 180 -5.10 -5.92 -4.53
CA MET A 180 -4.97 -6.71 -3.31
C MET A 180 -4.29 -5.94 -2.18
N LYS A 181 -3.27 -5.12 -2.49
CA LYS A 181 -2.60 -4.28 -1.49
C LYS A 181 -3.53 -3.21 -0.95
N GLU A 182 -4.20 -2.47 -1.84
CA GLU A 182 -5.16 -1.44 -1.46
C GLU A 182 -6.30 -2.02 -0.62
N LEU A 183 -6.83 -3.19 -1.00
CA LEU A 183 -7.88 -3.87 -0.23
C LEU A 183 -7.44 -4.19 1.20
N GLU A 184 -6.19 -4.61 1.39
CA GLU A 184 -5.66 -4.91 2.71
C GLU A 184 -5.48 -3.64 3.55
N GLU A 185 -4.99 -2.55 2.95
CA GLU A 185 -4.88 -1.24 3.60
C GLU A 185 -6.27 -0.73 4.04
N TYR A 186 -7.30 -0.85 3.19
CA TYR A 186 -8.66 -0.47 3.54
C TYR A 186 -9.25 -1.32 4.68
N LYS A 187 -8.97 -2.62 4.72
CA LYS A 187 -9.43 -3.48 5.82
C LYS A 187 -8.81 -3.08 7.14
N GLN A 188 -7.50 -2.80 7.15
CA GLN A 188 -6.80 -2.37 8.36
C GLN A 188 -7.32 -1.01 8.85
N ALA A 189 -7.53 -0.07 7.93
CA ALA A 189 -8.12 1.24 8.27
C ALA A 189 -9.55 1.10 8.83
N LEU A 190 -10.36 0.22 8.24
CA LEU A 190 -11.71 -0.04 8.72
C LEU A 190 -11.70 -0.64 10.14
N GLU A 191 -10.86 -1.64 10.39
CA GLU A 191 -10.75 -2.26 11.71
C GLU A 191 -10.30 -1.25 12.78
N SER A 192 -9.35 -0.37 12.45
CA SER A 192 -8.91 0.71 13.35
C SER A 192 -10.05 1.68 13.66
N SER A 193 -10.78 2.10 12.64
CA SER A 193 -11.91 3.03 12.80
C SER A 193 -13.05 2.41 13.61
N GLU A 194 -13.35 1.12 13.41
CA GLU A 194 -14.35 0.40 14.20
C GLU A 194 -13.97 0.32 15.69
N LYS A 195 -12.67 0.16 16.00
CA LYS A 195 -12.17 0.18 17.39
C LYS A 195 -12.36 1.56 18.02
N GLU A 196 -11.94 2.64 17.35
CA GLU A 196 -12.12 4.02 17.84
C GLU A 196 -13.60 4.35 18.08
N VAL A 197 -14.49 3.95 17.15
CA VAL A 197 -15.93 4.17 17.29
C VAL A 197 -16.49 3.44 18.51
N GLU A 198 -16.02 2.23 18.79
CA GLU A 198 -16.44 1.48 19.98
C GLU A 198 -15.91 2.11 21.28
N GLU A 199 -14.69 2.63 21.28
CA GLU A 199 -14.12 3.39 22.40
C GLU A 199 -14.92 4.66 22.69
N TYR A 200 -15.15 5.50 21.68
CA TYR A 200 -15.95 6.71 21.83
C TYR A 200 -17.40 6.42 22.26
N ARG A 201 -17.98 5.29 21.84
CA ARG A 201 -19.31 4.89 22.31
C ARG A 201 -19.31 4.56 23.80
N LYS A 202 -18.31 3.81 24.28
CA LYS A 202 -18.16 3.49 25.71
C LYS A 202 -17.94 4.75 26.54
N GLU A 203 -17.06 5.63 26.07
CA GLU A 203 -16.78 6.92 26.71
C GLU A 203 -18.07 7.78 26.79
N ASN A 204 -18.78 7.94 25.67
CA ASN A 204 -20.03 8.70 25.65
C ASN A 204 -21.10 8.10 26.58
N GLN A 205 -21.16 6.78 26.69
CA GLN A 205 -22.06 6.10 27.61
C GLN A 205 -21.69 6.36 29.07
N ALA A 206 -20.39 6.34 29.41
CA ALA A 206 -19.90 6.67 30.74
C ALA A 206 -20.26 8.12 31.11
N LEU A 207 -19.93 9.07 30.24
CA LEU A 207 -20.23 10.50 30.41
C LEU A 207 -21.74 10.75 30.64
N ARG A 208 -22.61 10.07 29.89
CA ARG A 208 -24.07 10.18 30.04
C ARG A 208 -24.60 9.65 31.38
N SER A 209 -23.84 8.78 32.06
CA SER A 209 -24.24 8.18 33.33
C SER A 209 -23.86 9.01 34.57
N MET A 210 -22.97 9.99 34.38
CA MET A 210 -22.48 10.88 35.43
C MET A 210 -23.50 11.96 35.77
N LYS A 211 -23.55 12.34 37.05
CA LYS A 211 -24.64 13.16 37.63
C LYS A 211 -24.24 14.59 37.93
N ASP A 212 -22.95 14.88 38.07
CA ASP A 212 -22.43 16.19 38.40
C ASP A 212 -21.07 16.47 37.72
N ALA A 213 -20.61 17.71 37.87
CA ALA A 213 -19.38 18.18 37.25
C ALA A 213 -18.12 17.56 37.89
N GLU A 214 -18.18 17.09 39.12
CA GLU A 214 -17.05 16.44 39.79
C GLU A 214 -16.85 15.02 39.28
N GLU A 215 -17.94 14.26 39.06
CA GLU A 215 -17.86 12.92 38.44
C GLU A 215 -17.28 12.97 37.01
N ILE A 216 -17.62 14.01 36.24
CA ILE A 216 -17.06 14.24 34.90
C ILE A 216 -15.58 14.60 34.98
N LYS A 217 -15.22 15.49 35.91
CA LYS A 217 -13.83 15.90 36.10
C LYS A 217 -12.92 14.75 36.53
N GLU A 218 -13.38 13.90 37.46
CA GLU A 218 -12.65 12.71 37.89
C GLU A 218 -12.51 11.69 36.74
N PHE A 219 -13.52 11.58 35.87
CA PHE A 219 -13.44 10.75 34.67
C PHE A 219 -12.41 11.28 33.67
N ASP A 220 -12.45 12.58 33.37
CA ASP A 220 -11.49 13.23 32.48
C ASP A 220 -10.07 13.03 33.00
N TYR A 221 -9.85 13.20 34.31
CA TYR A 221 -8.56 12.97 34.96
C TYR A 221 -8.08 11.52 34.86
N LYS A 222 -8.97 10.53 34.98
CA LYS A 222 -8.58 9.11 34.83
C LYS A 222 -8.19 8.72 33.41
N SER A 223 -8.58 9.51 32.42
CA SER A 223 -8.22 9.32 31.01
C SER A 223 -7.03 10.19 30.55
N MET A 224 -6.33 10.87 31.46
CA MET A 224 -5.17 11.70 31.13
C MET A 224 -3.89 10.86 31.02
N ASP A 225 -3.44 10.62 29.78
CA ASP A 225 -2.16 9.96 29.49
C ASP A 225 -0.97 10.71 30.13
N GLU A 226 -1.01 12.04 30.15
CA GLU A 226 0.04 12.86 30.78
C GLU A 226 0.11 12.63 32.29
N TRP A 227 -1.04 12.47 32.97
CA TRP A 227 -1.03 12.19 34.41
C TRP A 227 -0.53 10.79 34.72
N GLU A 228 -0.90 9.78 33.92
CA GLU A 228 -0.37 8.42 34.09
C GLU A 228 1.16 8.41 33.94
N ASN A 229 1.70 9.16 32.97
CA ASN A 229 3.15 9.31 32.78
C ASN A 229 3.81 10.07 33.95
N PHE A 230 3.17 11.09 34.49
CA PHE A 230 3.62 11.77 35.71
C PHE A 230 3.69 10.79 36.90
N GLU A 231 2.64 10.01 37.12
CA GLU A 231 2.59 9.00 38.19
C GLU A 231 3.65 7.91 37.98
N GLU A 232 3.84 7.42 36.75
CA GLU A 232 4.87 6.42 36.46
C GLU A 232 6.27 6.94 36.82
N LYS A 233 6.62 8.14 36.35
CA LYS A 233 7.94 8.75 36.60
C LYS A 233 8.16 9.07 38.08
N THR A 234 7.15 9.61 38.77
CA THR A 234 7.25 9.91 40.20
C THR A 234 7.34 8.63 41.03
N ASN A 235 6.59 7.58 40.69
CA ASN A 235 6.67 6.28 41.36
C ASN A 235 8.03 5.60 41.13
N GLU A 236 8.58 5.64 39.92
CA GLU A 236 9.93 5.13 39.63
C GLU A 236 10.97 5.85 40.50
N LEU A 237 10.94 7.19 40.48
CA LEU A 237 11.87 8.00 41.27
C LEU A 237 11.71 7.74 42.77
N GLN A 238 10.48 7.65 43.28
CA GLN A 238 10.19 7.30 44.67
C GLN A 238 10.78 5.92 45.03
N MET A 239 10.62 4.91 44.16
CA MET A 239 11.17 3.57 44.39
C MET A 239 12.70 3.55 44.43
N LEU A 240 13.37 4.39 43.63
CA LEU A 240 14.82 4.53 43.64
C LEU A 240 15.30 5.24 44.90
N LEU A 241 14.64 6.35 45.26
CA LEU A 241 14.98 7.18 46.41
C LEU A 241 14.76 6.47 47.75
N ARG A 242 13.68 5.68 47.91
CA ARG A 242 13.39 4.91 49.14
C ARG A 242 14.48 3.89 49.49
N LYS A 243 15.30 3.48 48.53
CA LYS A 243 16.41 2.54 48.74
C LYS A 243 17.68 3.23 49.20
N LEU A 244 17.72 4.56 49.24
CA LEU A 244 18.90 5.32 49.65
C LEU A 244 19.00 5.46 51.17
N PRO A 245 20.22 5.56 51.71
CA PRO A 245 20.42 5.98 53.08
C PRO A 245 19.86 7.39 53.32
N ARG A 246 19.39 7.63 54.55
CA ARG A 246 18.62 8.82 54.99
C ARG A 246 19.11 10.17 54.47
N LEU A 247 20.42 10.44 54.46
CA LEU A 247 20.98 11.76 54.11
C LEU A 247 21.24 11.93 52.61
N VAL A 248 21.29 10.85 51.83
CA VAL A 248 21.66 10.91 50.41
C VAL A 248 20.60 11.66 49.58
N PRO A 249 19.27 11.48 49.79
CA PRO A 249 18.27 12.31 49.09
C PRO A 249 18.44 13.82 49.33
N SER A 250 18.85 14.22 50.54
CA SER A 250 19.10 15.63 50.87
C SER A 250 20.32 16.20 50.15
N VAL A 251 21.38 15.39 50.03
CA VAL A 251 22.57 15.72 49.24
C VAL A 251 22.21 15.89 47.75
N ILE A 252 21.42 14.95 47.19
CA ILE A 252 20.94 15.03 45.80
C ILE A 252 20.06 16.27 45.58
N PHE A 253 19.10 16.52 46.47
CA PHE A 253 18.21 17.68 46.40
C PHE A 253 19.00 19.00 46.40
N GLN A 254 19.96 19.16 47.31
CA GLN A 254 20.77 20.37 47.41
C GLN A 254 21.55 20.63 46.12
N THR A 255 22.24 19.61 45.59
CA THR A 255 22.97 19.71 44.33
C THR A 255 22.05 20.02 43.15
N TYR A 256 20.87 19.40 43.09
CA TYR A 256 19.87 19.69 42.06
C TYR A 256 19.41 21.15 42.11
N LYS A 257 19.03 21.63 43.29
CA LYS A 257 18.56 23.00 43.50
C LYS A 257 19.62 24.04 43.10
N GLU A 258 20.87 23.86 43.53
CA GLU A 258 21.97 24.75 43.16
C GLU A 258 22.20 24.80 41.65
N SER A 259 22.11 23.65 40.97
CA SER A 259 22.26 23.58 39.51
C SER A 259 21.19 24.39 38.77
N ARG A 260 19.97 24.49 39.32
CA ARG A 260 18.85 25.26 38.75
C ARG A 260 18.94 26.75 39.10
N GLU A 261 19.30 27.10 40.32
CA GLU A 261 19.36 28.49 40.80
C GLU A 261 20.62 29.25 40.35
N ARG A 262 21.65 28.54 39.84
CA ARG A 262 22.96 29.13 39.44
C ARG A 262 23.64 29.91 40.58
N SER A 263 23.33 29.56 41.82
CA SER A 263 23.95 30.07 43.04
C SER A 263 25.27 29.31 43.30
N GLY A 264 26.29 30.01 43.82
CA GLY A 264 27.63 29.45 44.05
C GLY A 264 27.64 28.27 45.04
N SER A 265 28.58 27.36 44.80
CA SER A 265 28.74 26.03 45.39
C SER A 265 28.83 26.00 46.91
N GLY A 266 27.89 25.33 47.54
CA GLY A 266 28.06 24.84 48.89
C GLY A 266 27.31 23.53 48.99
N GLY A 267 27.95 22.44 48.57
CA GLY A 267 27.36 21.11 48.68
C GLY A 267 26.84 20.86 50.10
N PHE A 268 25.95 19.89 50.27
CA PHE A 268 25.25 19.67 51.52
C PHE A 268 26.20 19.66 52.74
N TYR A 269 25.85 20.40 53.79
CA TYR A 269 26.69 20.55 54.98
C TYR A 269 25.89 20.38 56.27
N SER A 270 26.38 19.51 57.16
CA SER A 270 25.74 19.30 58.47
C SER A 270 26.79 18.85 59.51
N PRO A 271 27.24 19.77 60.38
CA PRO A 271 28.23 19.45 61.43
C PRO A 271 27.77 18.34 62.37
N THR A 272 26.47 18.27 62.64
CA THR A 272 25.86 17.27 63.54
C THR A 272 25.79 15.87 62.93
N GLU A 273 25.86 15.77 61.60
CA GLU A 273 25.72 14.51 60.85
C GLU A 273 27.06 14.03 60.24
N GLN A 274 28.18 14.67 60.62
CA GLN A 274 29.50 14.43 60.00
C GLN A 274 29.93 12.95 60.00
N ALA A 275 29.59 12.20 61.06
CA ALA A 275 29.93 10.79 61.16
C ALA A 275 29.14 9.93 60.15
N ASP A 276 27.85 10.22 59.97
CA ASP A 276 27.00 9.56 58.98
C ASP A 276 27.42 9.92 57.56
N LEU A 277 27.79 11.18 57.29
CA LEU A 277 28.25 11.62 55.97
C LEU A 277 29.58 10.96 55.58
N LYS A 278 30.55 10.87 56.50
CA LYS A 278 31.79 10.11 56.27
C LYS A 278 31.52 8.61 56.05
N ARG A 279 30.49 8.04 56.67
CA ARG A 279 30.10 6.65 56.38
C ARG A 279 29.58 6.52 54.95
N LEU A 280 28.72 7.43 54.50
CA LEU A 280 28.15 7.43 53.15
C LEU A 280 29.21 7.63 52.06
N GLU A 281 30.24 8.42 52.35
CA GLU A 281 31.42 8.56 51.49
C GLU A 281 32.17 7.23 51.33
N ASN A 282 32.42 6.52 52.43
CA ASN A 282 33.05 5.19 52.38
C ASN A 282 32.18 4.13 51.68
N GLU A 283 30.85 4.27 51.77
CA GLU A 283 29.88 3.45 51.03
C GLU A 283 29.77 3.86 49.54
N GLY A 284 30.41 4.97 49.16
CA GLY A 284 30.51 5.45 47.78
C GLY A 284 29.28 6.20 47.27
N TYR A 285 28.33 6.59 48.12
CA TYR A 285 27.13 7.32 47.71
C TYR A 285 27.37 8.81 47.45
N ILE A 286 28.31 9.40 48.17
CA ILE A 286 28.62 10.85 48.15
C ILE A 286 30.14 11.06 48.16
N ILE A 287 30.59 12.23 47.72
CA ILE A 287 31.99 12.67 47.78
C ILE A 287 32.07 14.08 48.34
N TRP A 288 33.25 14.47 48.83
CA TRP A 288 33.51 15.83 49.27
C TRP A 288 34.09 16.68 48.14
N ASP A 289 33.35 17.72 47.73
CA ASP A 289 33.77 18.75 46.78
C ASP A 289 33.18 20.10 47.19
N ASP A 290 33.92 20.84 48.02
CA ASP A 290 33.47 22.10 48.67
C ASP A 290 32.08 21.99 49.35
N GLY A 291 31.82 20.80 49.91
CA GLY A 291 30.55 20.34 50.45
C GLY A 291 30.28 18.89 50.07
N TRP A 292 29.26 18.25 50.66
CA TRP A 292 28.89 16.89 50.26
C TRP A 292 28.05 16.93 49.00
N VAL A 293 28.48 16.21 47.95
CA VAL A 293 27.77 16.08 46.68
C VAL A 293 27.55 14.60 46.33
N PRO A 294 26.56 14.26 45.49
CA PRO A 294 26.37 12.88 45.03
C PRO A 294 27.61 12.36 44.31
N ASN A 295 27.91 11.07 44.48
CA ASN A 295 28.95 10.43 43.69
C ASN A 295 28.40 10.02 42.32
N ASP A 296 28.74 10.78 41.28
CA ASP A 296 28.27 10.57 39.91
C ASP A 296 28.79 9.27 39.27
N ASP A 297 29.78 8.60 39.87
CA ASP A 297 30.24 7.28 39.42
C ASP A 297 29.42 6.12 40.03
N HIS A 298 28.61 6.39 41.06
CA HIS A 298 27.84 5.35 41.74
C HIS A 298 26.62 4.92 40.90
N PRO A 299 26.48 3.64 40.49
CA PRO A 299 25.44 3.21 39.53
C PRO A 299 24.00 3.54 39.94
N ARG A 300 23.70 3.58 41.25
CA ARG A 300 22.37 3.99 41.74
C ARG A 300 22.14 5.50 41.66
N ILE A 301 23.19 6.30 41.89
CA ILE A 301 23.11 7.77 41.83
C ILE A 301 22.87 8.20 40.38
N ILE A 302 23.60 7.61 39.43
CA ILE A 302 23.39 7.82 37.99
C ILE A 302 21.92 7.59 37.60
N LYS A 303 21.33 6.45 38.01
CA LYS A 303 19.93 6.14 37.71
C LYS A 303 18.96 7.16 38.31
N ILE A 304 19.22 7.61 39.53
CA ILE A 304 18.38 8.61 40.21
C ILE A 304 18.47 9.96 39.51
N GLN A 305 19.68 10.42 39.18
CA GLN A 305 19.88 11.67 38.46
C GLN A 305 19.23 11.64 37.07
N GLN A 306 19.30 10.50 36.37
CA GLN A 306 18.61 10.31 35.10
C GLN A 306 17.09 10.39 35.28
N ALA A 307 16.52 9.69 36.26
CA ALA A 307 15.09 9.75 36.56
C ALA A 307 14.62 11.17 36.96
N ILE A 308 15.42 11.90 37.75
CA ILE A 308 15.16 13.31 38.09
C ILE A 308 15.12 14.16 36.82
N LYS A 309 16.08 13.97 35.91
CA LYS A 309 16.16 14.71 34.65
C LYS A 309 14.97 14.40 33.74
N GLU A 310 14.56 13.15 33.65
CA GLU A 310 13.40 12.72 32.86
C GLU A 310 12.09 13.27 33.42
N LEU A 311 11.92 13.23 34.74
CA LEU A 311 10.76 13.84 35.40
C LEU A 311 10.76 15.36 35.21
N GLN A 312 11.89 16.04 35.38
CA GLN A 312 11.99 17.48 35.16
C GLN A 312 11.70 17.86 33.71
N TYR A 313 12.27 17.12 32.74
CA TYR A 313 12.02 17.37 31.33
C TYR A 313 10.53 17.21 30.99
N PHE A 314 9.91 16.15 31.51
CA PHE A 314 8.48 15.95 31.38
C PHE A 314 7.69 17.10 31.99
N MET A 315 8.02 17.53 33.22
CA MET A 315 7.34 18.65 33.90
C MET A 315 7.50 19.98 33.15
N ASP A 316 8.66 20.24 32.56
CA ASP A 316 8.93 21.45 31.76
C ASP A 316 8.20 21.44 30.39
N ASP A 317 7.84 20.26 29.87
CA ASP A 317 7.20 20.05 28.55
C ASP A 317 5.66 20.00 28.62
N ILE A 318 5.07 20.03 29.83
CA ILE A 318 3.62 20.10 29.99
C ILE A 318 3.11 21.45 29.48
N GLU A 319 2.46 21.44 28.32
CA GLU A 319 1.85 22.64 27.72
C GLU A 319 0.41 22.90 28.20
N ASP A 320 -0.28 21.91 28.77
CA ASP A 320 -1.70 22.00 29.17
C ASP A 320 -1.87 22.34 30.66
N ASP A 321 -2.73 23.31 30.96
CA ASP A 321 -3.03 23.76 32.33
C ASP A 321 -3.68 22.67 33.19
N LYS A 322 -4.26 21.62 32.59
CA LYS A 322 -5.01 20.59 33.32
C LYS A 322 -4.15 19.74 34.24
N THR A 323 -2.94 19.36 33.82
CA THR A 323 -2.04 18.53 34.64
C THR A 323 -1.58 19.31 35.87
N THR A 324 -1.24 20.58 35.69
CA THR A 324 -0.88 21.49 36.79
C THR A 324 -2.08 21.73 37.71
N THR A 325 -3.27 21.97 37.15
CA THR A 325 -4.51 22.13 37.93
C THR A 325 -4.80 20.90 38.78
N ARG A 326 -4.72 19.70 38.19
CA ARG A 326 -4.91 18.45 38.92
C ARG A 326 -3.87 18.29 40.03
N PHE A 327 -2.61 18.62 39.77
CA PHE A 327 -1.56 18.56 40.77
C PHE A 327 -1.85 19.48 41.97
N GLU A 328 -2.24 20.73 41.73
CA GLU A 328 -2.58 21.70 42.77
C GLU A 328 -3.76 21.24 43.64
N GLU A 329 -4.70 20.50 43.07
CA GLU A 329 -5.84 19.92 43.79
C GLU A 329 -5.47 18.69 44.62
N GLU A 330 -4.62 17.80 44.10
CA GLU A 330 -4.18 16.61 44.83
C GLU A 330 -3.13 16.94 45.92
N TYR A 331 -2.29 17.94 45.68
CA TYR A 331 -1.19 18.35 46.55
C TYR A 331 -1.32 19.83 46.97
N GLU A 332 -2.33 20.11 47.80
CA GLU A 332 -2.59 21.44 48.35
C GLU A 332 -1.32 22.06 48.98
N ASP A 333 -1.07 23.34 48.67
CA ASP A 333 0.08 24.14 49.11
C ASP A 333 1.48 23.63 48.65
N ILE A 334 1.55 22.74 47.65
CA ILE A 334 2.81 22.26 47.06
C ILE A 334 3.02 22.86 45.68
N MET A 335 4.19 23.47 45.47
CA MET A 335 4.59 23.99 44.16
C MET A 335 4.99 22.83 43.24
N PHE A 336 4.51 22.84 41.99
CA PHE A 336 4.82 21.86 40.95
C PHE A 336 6.23 22.05 40.36
N ASP A 337 7.28 21.94 41.19
CA ASP A 337 8.67 22.02 40.75
C ASP A 337 9.59 21.26 41.73
N LEU A 338 10.56 20.54 41.17
CA LEU A 338 11.58 19.79 41.91
C LEU A 338 12.55 20.68 42.70
N ILE A 339 12.59 22.00 42.50
CA ILE A 339 13.45 22.90 43.31
C ILE A 339 12.94 23.07 44.75
N TYR A 340 11.69 22.70 45.03
CA TYR A 340 11.05 22.88 46.33
C TYR A 340 11.08 21.58 47.14
N SER A 341 11.65 21.64 48.35
CA SER A 341 11.70 20.47 49.25
C SER A 341 10.33 19.87 49.60
N PRO A 342 9.22 20.62 49.72
CA PRO A 342 7.90 20.04 49.92
C PRO A 342 7.46 19.06 48.81
N PHE A 343 7.87 19.28 47.56
CA PHE A 343 7.59 18.35 46.47
C PHE A 343 8.26 17.00 46.73
N TRP A 344 9.53 17.02 47.13
CA TRP A 344 10.28 15.81 47.45
C TRP A 344 9.70 15.07 48.66
N GLU A 345 9.20 15.81 49.64
CA GLU A 345 8.63 15.24 50.86
C GLU A 345 7.25 14.64 50.65
N LYS A 346 6.37 15.33 49.91
CA LYS A 346 4.97 14.95 49.74
C LYS A 346 4.73 14.06 48.53
N VAL A 347 5.38 14.35 47.41
CA VAL A 347 5.21 13.60 46.15
C VAL A 347 6.19 12.43 46.08
N LEU A 348 7.49 12.68 46.32
CA LEU A 348 8.52 11.65 46.22
C LEU A 348 8.69 10.82 47.50
N GLY A 349 8.11 11.25 48.62
CA GLY A 349 8.05 10.48 49.86
C GLY A 349 9.41 10.26 50.54
N VAL A 350 10.31 11.24 50.45
CA VAL A 350 11.60 11.26 51.17
C VAL A 350 11.65 12.36 52.22
N SER A 351 12.58 12.31 53.17
CA SER A 351 12.81 13.43 54.10
C SER A 351 13.97 14.29 53.61
N ILE A 352 13.77 15.61 53.52
CA ILE A 352 14.82 16.54 53.11
C ILE A 352 15.38 17.28 54.34
N TYR A 353 16.59 16.91 54.73
CA TYR A 353 17.38 17.65 55.71
C TYR A 353 18.02 18.83 55.00
N HIS A 354 17.99 19.99 55.64
CA HIS A 354 18.58 21.20 55.07
C HIS A 354 19.97 21.41 55.67
N SER A 355 20.88 21.99 54.90
CA SER A 355 22.22 22.30 55.38
C SER A 355 22.15 23.16 56.64
N GLY A 356 22.86 22.75 57.69
CA GLY A 356 22.98 23.52 58.93
C GLY A 356 24.05 24.60 58.76
N SER A 357 23.79 25.81 59.22
CA SER A 357 24.83 26.85 59.32
C SER A 357 25.79 26.60 60.49
#